data_AF-A0A961QP87-F1
#
_entry.id   AF-A0A961QP87-F1
#
_cell.length_a   1.000
_cell.length_b   1.000
_cell.length_c   1.000
_cell.angle_alpha   90.00
_cell.angle_beta   90.00
_cell.angle_gamma   90.00
#
_symmetry.space_group_name_H-M   'P 1'
#
loop_
_entity.id
_entity.type
_entity.pdbx_description
1 polymer ?
#
loop_
_entity_poly.entity_id
_entity_poly.type
_entity_poly.pdbx_seq_one_letter_code
_entity_poly.pdbx_strand_id
1 'polypeptide(L)' 'MRPSGRNLSEMRAISIETGVTKHAEGSCLIRMGDTHVLCTATIEDKAPSFLKGSGLGWVTAEYGMLPR' A
#
# COMPACT_ATOMS: atom_id res chain seq x y z
N MET A 1 5.60 -30.48 3.31
CA MET A 1 4.44 -29.78 3.91
C MET A 1 4.91 -28.40 4.37
N ARG A 2 4.14 -27.32 4.15
CA ARG A 2 4.53 -25.96 4.58
C ARG A 2 4.39 -25.84 6.10
N PRO A 3 5.27 -25.11 6.82
CA PRO A 3 5.14 -24.91 8.26
C PRO A 3 3.81 -24.30 8.70
N SER A 4 3.18 -23.50 7.82
CA SER A 4 1.87 -22.91 8.06
C SER A 4 0.68 -23.86 7.83
N GLY A 5 0.90 -25.14 7.53
CA GLY A 5 -0.17 -26.13 7.23
C GLY A 5 -0.88 -25.96 5.88
N ARG A 6 -0.79 -24.78 5.26
CA ARG A 6 -1.40 -24.45 3.96
C ARG A 6 -0.92 -25.32 2.80
N ASN A 7 -1.78 -25.46 1.78
CA ASN A 7 -1.43 -26.10 0.52
C ASN A 7 -0.35 -25.32 -0.24
N LEU A 8 0.31 -25.98 -1.21
CA LEU A 8 1.37 -25.37 -2.01
C LEU A 8 0.88 -24.15 -2.80
N SER A 9 -0.34 -24.21 -3.33
CA SER A 9 -0.99 -23.15 -4.12
C SER A 9 -1.84 -22.19 -3.27
N GLU A 10 -1.94 -22.40 -1.97
CA GLU A 10 -2.80 -21.59 -1.10
C GLU A 10 -2.07 -20.31 -0.64
N MET A 11 -2.75 -19.17 -0.74
CA MET A 11 -2.27 -17.88 -0.21
C MET A 11 -2.40 -17.82 1.31
N ARG A 12 -1.81 -16.80 1.96
CA ARG A 12 -2.09 -16.55 3.39
C ARG A 12 -3.49 -15.94 3.50
N ALA A 13 -4.05 -15.89 4.71
CA ALA A 13 -5.26 -15.10 4.95
C ALA A 13 -4.98 -13.63 4.61
N ILE A 14 -5.85 -13.03 3.78
CA ILE A 14 -5.73 -11.64 3.34
C ILE A 14 -6.91 -10.85 3.89
N SER A 15 -6.64 -9.68 4.46
CA SER A 15 -7.67 -8.69 4.78
C SER A 15 -7.21 -7.29 4.37
N ILE A 16 -8.16 -6.47 3.96
CA ILE A 16 -7.96 -5.06 3.61
C ILE A 16 -9.01 -4.26 4.36
N GLU A 17 -8.54 -3.42 5.28
CA GLU A 17 -9.37 -2.50 6.04
C GLU A 17 -9.15 -1.09 5.49
N THR A 18 -10.18 -0.46 4.95
CA THR A 18 -10.10 0.88 4.33
C THR A 18 -10.43 1.98 5.34
N GLY A 19 -9.88 3.18 5.15
CA GLY A 19 -10.20 4.36 5.98
C GLY A 19 -9.53 4.35 7.36
N VAL A 20 -8.38 3.67 7.48
CA VAL A 20 -7.65 3.49 8.75
C VAL A 20 -6.91 4.75 9.22
N THR A 21 -6.63 5.69 8.32
CA THR A 21 -5.93 6.94 8.62
C THR A 21 -6.81 8.14 8.29
N LYS A 22 -7.17 8.94 9.30
CA LYS A 22 -8.08 10.09 9.15
C LYS A 22 -7.57 11.25 8.31
N HIS A 23 -6.25 11.32 8.09
CA HIS A 23 -5.59 12.46 7.44
C HIS A 23 -5.25 12.22 5.98
N ALA A 24 -5.19 10.97 5.54
CA ALA A 24 -4.91 10.66 4.14
C ALA A 24 -6.23 10.63 3.35
N GLU A 25 -6.21 11.15 2.12
CA GLU A 25 -7.34 11.10 1.19
C GLU A 25 -7.76 9.65 0.90
N GLY A 26 -6.77 8.75 0.80
CA GLY A 26 -6.98 7.31 0.76
C GLY A 26 -6.11 6.59 1.78
N SER A 27 -6.65 5.60 2.47
CA SER A 27 -5.86 4.75 3.37
C SER A 27 -6.41 3.34 3.46
N CYS A 28 -5.51 2.37 3.64
CA CYS A 28 -5.88 1.02 4.06
C CYS A 28 -4.79 0.33 4.86
N LEU A 29 -5.18 -0.62 5.70
CA LEU A 29 -4.28 -1.56 6.35
C LEU A 29 -4.49 -2.94 5.71
N ILE A 30 -3.51 -3.35 4.91
CA ILE A 30 -3.49 -4.68 4.30
C ILE A 30 -2.72 -5.65 5.19
N ARG A 31 -3.31 -6.83 5.40
CA ARG A 31 -2.72 -7.92 6.19
C ARG A 31 -2.65 -9.17 5.34
N MET A 32 -1.49 -9.82 5.29
CA MET A 32 -1.25 -11.10 4.63
C MET A 32 -0.61 -12.08 5.61
N GLY A 33 -1.44 -12.73 6.43
CA GLY A 33 -0.98 -13.39 7.66
C GLY A 33 -0.33 -12.37 8.60
N ASP A 34 0.91 -12.62 9.00
CA ASP A 34 1.65 -11.74 9.92
C ASP A 34 2.31 -10.52 9.23
N THR A 35 2.26 -10.45 7.89
CA THR A 35 2.75 -9.28 7.16
C THR A 35 1.67 -8.21 7.14
N HIS A 36 1.88 -7.10 7.84
CA HIS A 36 0.94 -5.97 7.86
C HIS A 36 1.60 -4.74 7.23
N VAL A 37 0.88 -4.05 6.35
CA VAL A 37 1.36 -2.84 5.67
C VAL A 37 0.28 -1.77 5.74
N LEU A 38 0.65 -0.61 6.29
CA LEU A 38 -0.17 0.60 6.21
C LEU A 38 0.10 1.29 4.86
N CYS A 39 -0.93 1.44 4.05
CA CYS A 39 -0.88 2.14 2.78
C CYS A 39 -1.66 3.45 2.91
N THR A 40 -1.03 4.56 2.52
CA THR A 40 -1.67 5.88 2.44
C THR A 40 -1.51 6.44 1.03
N ALA A 41 -2.54 7.10 0.52
CA ALA A 41 -2.52 7.84 -0.72
C ALA A 41 -2.80 9.32 -0.42
N THR A 42 -1.95 10.19 -0.94
CA THR A 42 -2.06 11.65 -0.81
C THR A 42 -2.09 12.27 -2.20
N ILE A 43 -2.90 13.31 -2.35
CA ILE A 43 -3.01 14.07 -3.60
C ILE A 43 -2.12 15.32 -3.50
N GLU A 44 -1.30 15.55 -4.51
CA GLU A 44 -0.56 16.80 -4.68
C GLU A 44 -0.90 17.41 -6.05
N ASP A 45 -1.21 18.71 -6.09
CA ASP A 45 -1.58 19.43 -7.32
C ASP A 45 -0.38 19.68 -8.26
N LYS A 46 0.76 19.05 -8.01
CA LYS A 46 2.02 19.27 -8.73
C LYS A 46 2.58 17.95 -9.25
N ALA A 47 2.64 17.85 -10.58
CA ALA A 47 3.38 16.79 -11.25
C ALA A 47 4.90 17.08 -11.30
N PRO A 48 5.76 16.06 -11.46
CA PRO A 48 7.18 16.23 -11.73
C PRO A 48 7.49 17.13 -12.93
N SER A 49 8.63 17.81 -12.90
CA SER A 49 9.01 18.81 -13.92
C SER A 49 9.09 18.25 -15.34
N PHE A 50 9.46 16.98 -15.51
CA PHE A 50 9.53 16.32 -16.81
C PHE A 50 8.15 16.07 -17.46
N LEU A 51 7.05 16.25 -16.72
CA LEU A 51 5.66 16.15 -17.23
C LEU A 51 5.02 17.52 -17.47
N LYS A 52 5.76 18.62 -17.27
CA LYS A 52 5.21 19.98 -17.42
C LYS A 52 4.65 20.19 -18.83
N GLY A 53 3.37 20.59 -18.91
CA GLY A 53 2.67 20.86 -20.17
C GLY A 53 2.12 19.62 -20.90
N SER A 54 2.32 18.41 -20.36
CA SER A 54 1.82 17.16 -20.97
C SER A 54 0.33 16.89 -20.75
N GLY A 55 -0.28 17.51 -19.72
CA GLY A 55 -1.64 17.18 -19.28
C GLY A 55 -1.76 15.82 -18.58
N LEU A 56 -0.65 15.11 -18.34
CA LEU A 56 -0.61 13.81 -17.67
C LEU A 56 -0.43 13.95 -16.15
N GLY A 57 -1.02 13.02 -15.40
CA GLY A 57 -0.79 12.86 -13.97
C GLY A 57 0.43 11.98 -13.66
N TRP A 58 0.79 11.89 -12.37
CA TRP A 58 1.90 11.08 -11.90
C TRP A 58 1.55 10.36 -10.59
N VAL A 59 2.07 9.14 -10.41
CA VAL A 59 2.00 8.40 -9.15
C VAL A 59 3.40 7.96 -8.80
N THR A 60 3.80 8.21 -7.55
CA THR A 60 5.04 7.71 -6.95
C THR A 60 4.71 7.05 -5.62
N ALA A 61 5.64 6.28 -5.08
CA ALA A 61 5.48 5.61 -3.79
C ALA A 61 6.75 5.71 -2.95
N GLU A 62 6.56 5.80 -1.64
CA GLU A 62 7.60 5.65 -0.65
C GLU A 62 7.36 4.39 0.17
N TYR A 63 8.44 3.81 0.70
CA TYR A 63 8.39 2.61 1.51
C TYR A 63 9.30 2.75 2.73
N GLY A 64 8.77 2.43 3.89
CA GLY A 64 9.50 2.40 5.15
C GLY A 64 9.12 1.17 5.97
N MET A 65 10.12 0.52 6.55
CA MET A 65 9.93 -0.53 7.55
C MET A 65 10.13 0.09 8.92
N LEU A 66 9.11 0.01 9.78
CA LEU A 66 9.26 0.43 11.18
C LEU A 66 10.37 -0.40 11.84
N PRO A 67 11.26 0.24 12.64
CA PRO A 67 12.25 -0.49 13.40
C PRO A 67 11.57 -1.44 14.39
N ARG A 68 12.31 -2.47 14.76
CA ARG A 68 11.96 -3.47 15.77
C ARG A 68 12.11 -2.94 17.19
#